data_AF-A0A5R2N8P4-F1
#
_entry.id   AF-A0A5R2N8P4-F1
#
_cell.length_a   1.000
_cell.length_b   1.000
_cell.length_c   1.000
_cell.angle_alpha   90.00
_cell.angle_beta   90.00
_cell.angle_gamma   90.00
#
_symmetry.space_group_name_H-M   'P 1'
#
loop_
_entity.id
_entity.type
_entity.pdbx_description
1 polymer ?
#
loop_
_entity_poly.entity_id
_entity_poly.type
_entity_poly.pdbx_seq_one_letter_code
_entity_poly.pdbx_strand_id
1 'polypeptide(L)'
;FEQVEYAIIEARTRHNVRIFNFSMNVQTLVASNNYSKIAERLDQIADTHDVLICISAGNLTASRQEWSADVTSVLQMMAASQNDGIFIPAESARNISVGALNPASLDGAIGHVPANYSRRGPGIQCLVKPDFAHVGGCGHGLASKAHGHYSVDPSGNVTESCGTSFAAPLLAKQAALLDAQIEGNVSRETLIALLTHHAKTPSGMGAKELSVIGRQLVGHGTPPSVGEILDGDDSQITLVFGAGLMPGKQL
;
A
#
# COMPACT_ATOMS: atom_id res chain seq x y z
N PHE A 1 -17.20 -12.75 5.36
CA PHE A 1 -16.94 -11.75 4.31
C PHE A 1 -18.21 -11.24 3.63
N GLU A 2 -19.36 -11.92 3.75
CA GLU A 2 -20.65 -11.42 3.27
C GLU A 2 -21.02 -10.03 3.82
N GLN A 3 -20.76 -9.78 5.12
CA GLN A 3 -21.00 -8.46 5.71
C GLN A 3 -20.14 -7.35 5.08
N VAL A 4 -18.89 -7.65 4.71
CA VAL A 4 -17.99 -6.70 4.04
C VAL A 4 -18.54 -6.37 2.65
N GLU A 5 -18.96 -7.39 1.91
CA GLU A 5 -19.58 -7.19 0.60
C GLU A 5 -20.89 -6.40 0.70
N TYR A 6 -21.76 -6.71 1.66
CA TYR A 6 -22.99 -5.97 1.88
C TYR A 6 -22.71 -4.48 2.14
N ALA A 7 -21.75 -4.16 2.99
CA ALA A 7 -21.35 -2.78 3.26
C ALA A 7 -20.80 -2.08 2.00
N ILE A 8 -20.01 -2.79 1.19
CA ILE A 8 -19.50 -2.27 -0.09
C ILE A 8 -20.65 -1.99 -1.06
N ILE A 9 -21.56 -2.94 -1.25
CA ILE A 9 -22.73 -2.79 -2.14
C ILE A 9 -23.59 -1.62 -1.67
N GLU A 10 -23.83 -1.51 -0.36
CA GLU A 10 -24.64 -0.44 0.21
C GLU A 10 -23.99 0.94 -0.04
N ALA A 11 -22.70 1.10 0.26
CA ALA A 11 -21.97 2.33 -0.01
C ALA A 11 -21.89 2.66 -1.51
N ARG A 12 -21.69 1.66 -2.37
CA ARG A 12 -21.65 1.83 -3.83
C ARG A 12 -23.00 2.30 -4.37
N THR A 13 -24.09 1.69 -3.92
CA THR A 13 -25.44 1.96 -4.42
C THR A 13 -26.03 3.27 -3.87
N ARG A 14 -25.80 3.58 -2.60
CA ARG A 14 -26.37 4.77 -1.95
C ARG A 14 -25.52 6.02 -2.11
N HIS A 15 -24.20 5.86 -2.18
CA HIS A 15 -23.25 6.98 -2.11
C HIS A 15 -22.27 7.01 -3.27
N ASN A 16 -22.41 6.11 -4.26
CA ASN A 16 -21.52 6.03 -5.42
C ASN A 16 -20.04 5.83 -5.03
N VAL A 17 -19.77 5.23 -3.86
CA VAL A 17 -18.39 5.01 -3.38
C VAL A 17 -17.74 3.88 -4.18
N ARG A 18 -16.59 4.17 -4.79
CA ARG A 18 -15.84 3.21 -5.62
C ARG A 18 -14.56 2.71 -4.96
N ILE A 19 -13.92 3.53 -4.13
CA ILE A 19 -12.64 3.24 -3.51
C ILE A 19 -12.84 3.00 -2.01
N PHE A 20 -12.31 1.88 -1.50
CA PHE A 20 -12.50 1.45 -0.12
C PHE A 20 -11.16 1.25 0.59
N ASN A 21 -11.09 1.64 1.86
CA ASN A 21 -9.99 1.27 2.74
C ASN A 21 -10.36 0.01 3.55
N PHE A 22 -9.47 -0.98 3.55
CA PHE A 22 -9.58 -2.20 4.34
C PHE A 22 -8.35 -2.36 5.22
N SER A 23 -8.35 -1.64 6.35
CA SER A 23 -7.26 -1.65 7.34
C SER A 23 -7.41 -2.76 8.38
N MET A 24 -7.85 -3.94 7.95
CA MET A 24 -8.02 -5.12 8.80
C MET A 24 -7.25 -6.29 8.20
N ASN A 25 -6.52 -7.02 9.04
CA ASN A 25 -5.77 -8.20 8.62
C ASN A 25 -6.11 -9.39 9.50
N VAL A 26 -6.18 -10.57 8.89
CA VAL A 26 -6.09 -11.82 9.64
C VAL A 26 -4.62 -11.98 10.02
N GLN A 27 -4.32 -12.22 11.30
CA GLN A 27 -2.96 -12.39 11.81
C GLN A 27 -2.37 -13.75 11.42
N THR A 28 -2.35 -14.02 10.12
CA THR A 28 -1.84 -15.23 9.48
C THR A 28 -1.04 -14.78 8.27
N LEU A 29 0.20 -15.26 8.19
CA LEU A 29 1.10 -14.96 7.08
C LEU A 29 0.55 -15.56 5.78
N VAL A 30 0.74 -14.85 4.69
CA VAL A 30 0.49 -15.39 3.36
C VAL A 30 1.50 -16.51 3.08
N ALA A 31 1.00 -17.68 2.69
CA ALA A 31 1.83 -18.78 2.25
C ALA A 31 2.23 -18.59 0.78
N SER A 32 3.50 -18.88 0.46
CA SER A 32 4.06 -18.66 -0.89
C SER A 32 3.35 -19.44 -2.01
N ASN A 33 2.68 -20.55 -1.67
CA ASN A 33 2.00 -21.44 -2.59
C ASN A 33 0.47 -21.48 -2.44
N ASN A 34 -0.11 -20.62 -1.60
CA ASN A 34 -1.54 -20.70 -1.29
C ASN A 34 -2.19 -19.32 -1.29
N TYR A 35 -3.11 -19.12 -2.22
CA TYR A 35 -3.96 -17.94 -2.29
C TYR A 35 -5.11 -18.07 -1.31
N SER A 36 -5.25 -17.11 -0.38
CA SER A 36 -6.28 -17.26 0.64
C SER A 36 -7.68 -17.07 0.05
N LYS A 37 -8.64 -17.82 0.59
CA LYS A 37 -10.07 -17.67 0.25
C LYS A 37 -10.59 -16.26 0.54
N ILE A 38 -9.93 -15.55 1.47
CA ILE A 38 -10.31 -14.18 1.81
C ILE A 38 -9.87 -13.22 0.71
N ALA A 39 -8.61 -13.31 0.27
CA ALA A 39 -8.11 -12.53 -0.86
C ALA A 39 -8.90 -12.84 -2.13
N GLU A 40 -9.18 -14.12 -2.41
CA GLU A 40 -10.03 -14.56 -3.52
C GLU A 40 -11.42 -13.93 -3.46
N ARG A 41 -12.03 -13.88 -2.27
CA ARG A 41 -13.33 -13.26 -2.11
C ARG A 41 -13.28 -11.75 -2.32
N LEU A 42 -12.24 -11.07 -1.83
CA LEU A 42 -12.06 -9.64 -2.07
C LEU A 42 -11.82 -9.33 -3.55
N ASP A 43 -11.12 -10.20 -4.28
CA ASP A 43 -10.96 -10.07 -5.72
C ASP A 43 -12.29 -10.18 -6.45
N GLN A 44 -13.10 -11.19 -6.11
CA GLN A 44 -14.43 -11.37 -6.69
C GLN A 44 -15.34 -10.16 -6.43
N ILE A 45 -15.32 -9.62 -5.22
CA ILE A 45 -16.09 -8.42 -4.85
C ILE A 45 -15.64 -7.24 -5.70
N ALA A 46 -14.33 -7.04 -5.79
CA ALA A 46 -13.74 -5.96 -6.56
C ALA A 46 -14.11 -6.06 -8.06
N ASP A 47 -14.04 -7.26 -8.63
CA ASP A 47 -14.40 -7.55 -10.03
C ASP A 47 -15.91 -7.38 -10.29
N THR A 48 -16.75 -7.86 -9.37
CA THR A 48 -18.22 -7.87 -9.54
C THR A 48 -18.82 -6.47 -9.41
N HIS A 49 -18.31 -5.67 -8.49
CA HIS A 49 -18.91 -4.38 -8.13
C HIS A 49 -18.13 -3.17 -8.67
N ASP A 50 -17.09 -3.41 -9.47
CA ASP A 50 -16.17 -2.38 -10.00
C ASP A 50 -15.68 -1.44 -8.91
N VAL A 51 -15.10 -2.02 -7.86
CA VAL A 51 -14.52 -1.29 -6.72
C VAL A 51 -13.03 -1.58 -6.58
N LEU A 52 -12.30 -0.60 -6.04
CA LEU A 52 -10.90 -0.76 -5.67
C LEU A 52 -10.75 -0.76 -4.16
N ILE A 53 -10.11 -1.78 -3.61
CA ILE A 53 -9.88 -1.89 -2.18
C ILE A 53 -8.38 -1.67 -1.90
N CYS A 54 -8.06 -0.77 -0.97
CA CYS A 54 -6.73 -0.56 -0.43
C CYS A 54 -6.60 -1.28 0.91
N ILE A 55 -5.75 -2.29 0.98
CA ILE A 55 -5.59 -3.24 2.07
C ILE A 55 -4.30 -2.91 2.83
N SER A 56 -4.32 -2.88 4.15
CA SER A 56 -3.08 -2.74 4.93
C SER A 56 -2.20 -3.99 4.80
N ALA A 57 -0.88 -3.85 4.65
CA ALA A 57 0.04 -5.00 4.56
C ALA A 57 0.17 -5.79 5.88
N GLY A 58 -0.16 -5.13 7.00
CA GLY A 58 -0.09 -5.64 8.35
C GLY A 58 1.18 -5.22 9.08
N ASN A 59 1.13 -5.30 10.40
CA ASN A 59 2.23 -4.92 11.30
C ASN A 59 2.91 -6.16 11.89
N LEU A 60 4.22 -6.08 12.10
CA LEU A 60 4.99 -7.03 12.90
C LEU A 60 4.62 -6.92 14.37
N THR A 61 4.58 -8.05 15.07
CA THR A 61 4.37 -8.07 16.53
C THR A 61 5.60 -7.51 17.26
N ALA A 62 6.78 -7.82 16.76
CA ALA A 62 8.04 -7.23 17.20
C ALA A 62 8.64 -6.46 16.02
N SER A 63 8.74 -5.14 16.18
CA SER A 63 9.33 -4.28 15.16
C SER A 63 10.81 -4.60 14.97
N ARG A 64 11.30 -4.42 13.74
CA ARG A 64 12.73 -4.49 13.44
C ARG A 64 13.48 -3.34 14.13
N GLN A 65 14.81 -3.42 14.09
CA GLN A 65 15.62 -2.23 14.34
C GLN A 65 15.26 -1.12 13.34
N GLU A 66 15.43 0.13 13.78
CA GLU A 66 15.14 1.27 12.93
C GLU A 66 16.08 1.32 11.72
N TRP A 67 15.63 1.94 10.64
CA TRP A 67 16.43 2.08 9.43
C TRP A 67 17.72 2.87 9.72
N SER A 68 18.83 2.43 9.14
CA SER A 68 20.14 3.06 9.28
C SER A 68 20.58 3.70 7.95
N ALA A 69 21.41 4.73 8.03
CA ALA A 69 22.07 5.30 6.86
C ALA A 69 23.17 4.37 6.31
N ASP A 70 23.69 3.46 7.14
CA ASP A 70 24.60 2.40 6.69
C ASP A 70 23.80 1.26 6.04
N VAL A 71 23.98 1.12 4.73
CA VAL A 71 23.36 0.08 3.90
C VAL A 71 23.72 -1.33 4.41
N THR A 72 24.95 -1.53 4.90
CA THR A 72 25.38 -2.85 5.38
C THR A 72 24.58 -3.28 6.61
N SER A 73 24.39 -2.37 7.56
CA SER A 73 23.54 -2.57 8.73
C SER A 73 22.10 -2.91 8.35
N VAL A 74 21.54 -2.22 7.35
CA VAL A 74 20.18 -2.51 6.83
C VAL A 74 20.10 -3.90 6.23
N LEU A 75 21.08 -4.30 5.42
CA LEU A 75 21.14 -5.64 4.82
C LEU A 75 21.21 -6.74 5.89
N GLN A 76 22.03 -6.54 6.92
CA GLN A 76 22.16 -7.48 8.05
C GLN A 76 20.84 -7.60 8.83
N MET A 77 20.20 -6.46 9.14
CA MET A 77 18.89 -6.43 9.81
C MET A 77 17.82 -7.18 9.00
N MET A 78 17.77 -6.97 7.69
CA MET A 78 16.79 -7.60 6.81
C MET A 78 17.05 -9.09 6.58
N ALA A 79 18.31 -9.53 6.61
CA ALA A 79 18.69 -10.94 6.56
C ALA A 79 18.36 -11.67 7.87
N ALA A 80 18.48 -10.99 9.02
CA ALA A 80 18.13 -11.54 10.33
C ALA A 80 16.61 -11.59 10.57
N SER A 81 15.82 -10.80 9.84
CA SER A 81 14.36 -10.73 9.99
C SER A 81 13.66 -12.00 9.53
N GLN A 82 12.81 -12.55 10.38
CA GLN A 82 12.02 -13.76 10.15
C GLN A 82 10.52 -13.50 10.37
N ASN A 83 9.66 -14.32 9.75
CA ASN A 83 8.19 -14.28 9.93
C ASN A 83 7.57 -12.90 9.64
N ASP A 84 8.18 -12.19 8.70
CA ASP A 84 7.88 -10.80 8.39
C ASP A 84 7.11 -10.60 7.08
N GLY A 85 6.61 -11.71 6.54
CA GLY A 85 5.69 -11.75 5.40
C GLY A 85 4.42 -10.94 5.65
N ILE A 86 3.80 -10.45 4.57
CA ILE A 86 2.49 -9.81 4.61
C ILE A 86 1.41 -10.71 5.22
N PHE A 87 0.38 -10.09 5.78
CA PHE A 87 -0.77 -10.79 6.32
C PHE A 87 -1.90 -10.93 5.32
N ILE A 88 -2.71 -11.97 5.47
CA ILE A 88 -3.96 -12.14 4.74
C ILE A 88 -4.89 -10.94 5.05
N PRO A 89 -5.54 -10.30 4.06
CA PRO A 89 -5.60 -10.64 2.62
C PRO A 89 -4.75 -9.71 1.72
N ALA A 90 -3.61 -9.20 2.19
CA ALA A 90 -2.78 -8.26 1.45
C ALA A 90 -2.17 -8.83 0.15
N GLU A 91 -2.27 -10.15 -0.06
CA GLU A 91 -1.90 -10.83 -1.30
C GLU A 91 -2.89 -10.64 -2.45
N SER A 92 -4.07 -10.06 -2.19
CA SER A 92 -5.11 -9.84 -3.19
C SER A 92 -4.58 -9.24 -4.49
N ALA A 93 -4.85 -9.88 -5.63
CA ALA A 93 -4.30 -9.55 -6.94
C ALA A 93 -5.13 -8.50 -7.69
N ARG A 94 -6.42 -8.36 -7.34
CA ARG A 94 -7.31 -7.33 -7.90
C ARG A 94 -7.35 -6.05 -7.07
N ASN A 95 -6.73 -6.06 -5.89
CA ASN A 95 -6.71 -4.97 -4.95
C ASN A 95 -5.28 -4.52 -4.67
N ILE A 96 -5.16 -3.36 -4.02
CA ILE A 96 -3.89 -2.77 -3.67
C ILE A 96 -3.61 -3.08 -2.21
N SER A 97 -2.39 -3.52 -1.86
CA SER A 97 -1.91 -3.53 -0.49
C SER A 97 -0.81 -2.51 -0.24
N VAL A 98 -0.80 -2.00 0.99
CA VAL A 98 -0.08 -0.79 1.36
C VAL A 98 0.83 -1.04 2.57
N GLY A 99 2.13 -0.89 2.37
CA GLY A 99 3.14 -0.83 3.41
C GLY A 99 3.22 0.54 4.07
N ALA A 100 3.92 0.63 5.20
CA ALA A 100 4.08 1.87 5.94
C ALA A 100 5.48 2.46 5.79
N LEU A 101 5.55 3.78 5.71
CA LEU A 101 6.78 4.58 5.74
C LEU A 101 6.84 5.46 6.99
N ASN A 102 8.06 5.77 7.41
CA ASN A 102 8.31 6.80 8.41
C ASN A 102 7.88 8.19 7.88
N PRO A 103 7.41 9.08 8.76
CA PRO A 103 7.16 10.49 8.43
C PRO A 103 8.43 11.20 7.92
N ALA A 104 8.26 12.29 7.16
CA ALA A 104 9.38 13.02 6.54
C ALA A 104 10.43 13.53 7.55
N SER A 105 9.98 13.96 8.73
CA SER A 105 10.85 14.48 9.79
C SER A 105 10.40 13.96 11.15
N LEU A 106 11.27 13.17 11.77
CA LEU A 106 11.12 12.69 13.14
C LEU A 106 12.53 12.53 13.73
N ASP A 107 12.79 13.18 14.86
CA ASP A 107 14.12 13.17 15.48
C ASP A 107 14.53 11.74 15.83
N GLY A 108 15.66 11.27 15.28
CA GLY A 108 16.18 9.93 15.51
C GLY A 108 15.66 8.85 14.55
N ALA A 109 14.82 9.22 13.55
CA ALA A 109 14.41 8.33 12.47
C ALA A 109 14.72 8.94 11.10
N ILE A 110 15.05 8.09 10.14
CA ILE A 110 15.21 8.51 8.74
C ILE A 110 13.80 8.64 8.14
N GLY A 111 13.53 9.76 7.48
CA GLY A 111 12.24 9.99 6.83
C GLY A 111 12.07 9.21 5.53
N HIS A 112 10.82 8.84 5.22
CA HIS A 112 10.46 8.13 3.99
C HIS A 112 11.24 6.83 3.71
N VAL A 113 11.65 6.15 4.78
CA VAL A 113 12.10 4.75 4.74
C VAL A 113 10.96 3.83 5.21
N PRO A 114 10.99 2.53 4.89
CA PRO A 114 10.04 1.56 5.43
C PRO A 114 9.97 1.63 6.94
N ALA A 115 8.76 1.73 7.48
CA ALA A 115 8.58 1.65 8.92
C ALA A 115 9.00 0.27 9.42
N ASN A 116 9.71 0.23 10.54
CA ASN A 116 10.31 -0.99 11.07
C ASN A 116 9.30 -2.08 11.49
N TYR A 117 8.02 -1.74 11.64
CA TYR A 117 6.92 -2.70 11.86
C TYR A 117 6.25 -3.15 10.56
N SER A 118 6.53 -2.53 9.41
CA SER A 118 5.86 -2.88 8.16
C SER A 118 6.26 -4.28 7.71
N ARG A 119 5.26 -5.08 7.34
CA ARG A 119 5.48 -6.39 6.73
C ARG A 119 6.01 -6.24 5.31
N ARG A 120 6.74 -7.26 4.85
CA ARG A 120 7.33 -7.34 3.51
C ARG A 120 6.72 -8.49 2.70
N GLY A 121 6.80 -8.40 1.38
CA GLY A 121 6.52 -9.51 0.48
C GLY A 121 7.66 -10.52 0.39
N PRO A 122 7.64 -11.39 -0.63
CA PRO A 122 6.75 -11.33 -1.80
C PRO A 122 5.30 -11.69 -1.46
N GLY A 123 4.38 -11.41 -2.40
CA GLY A 123 3.10 -12.08 -2.44
C GLY A 123 3.24 -13.51 -2.96
N ILE A 124 2.19 -14.03 -3.59
CA ILE A 124 2.19 -15.35 -4.22
C ILE A 124 2.79 -15.27 -5.62
N GLN A 125 3.55 -16.29 -6.03
CA GLN A 125 4.01 -16.50 -7.42
C GLN A 125 4.54 -15.23 -8.12
N CYS A 126 5.41 -14.48 -7.45
CA CYS A 126 6.08 -13.27 -7.95
C CYS A 126 5.24 -11.97 -7.96
N LEU A 127 4.03 -11.95 -7.39
CA LEU A 127 3.31 -10.69 -7.16
C LEU A 127 4.13 -9.79 -6.23
N VAL A 128 4.32 -8.55 -6.68
CA VAL A 128 4.96 -7.50 -5.87
C VAL A 128 3.97 -7.10 -4.78
N LYS A 129 4.30 -7.40 -3.54
CA LYS A 129 3.52 -7.00 -2.37
C LYS A 129 4.45 -6.47 -1.26
N PRO A 130 4.03 -5.46 -0.48
CA PRO A 130 2.88 -4.61 -0.77
C PRO A 130 3.04 -3.90 -2.12
N ASP A 131 1.94 -3.50 -2.77
CA ASP A 131 2.00 -2.86 -4.09
C ASP A 131 2.57 -1.45 -4.00
N PHE A 132 2.27 -0.75 -2.92
CA PHE A 132 2.75 0.60 -2.63
C PHE A 132 3.10 0.76 -1.15
N ALA A 133 3.72 1.88 -0.80
CA ALA A 133 3.81 2.31 0.59
C ALA A 133 3.47 3.78 0.74
N HIS A 134 2.94 4.12 1.91
CA HIS A 134 2.63 5.50 2.29
C HIS A 134 3.02 5.74 3.75
N VAL A 135 3.13 7.01 4.16
CA VAL A 135 3.42 7.39 5.55
C VAL A 135 2.40 6.76 6.50
N GLY A 136 2.88 5.99 7.48
CA GLY A 136 2.04 5.34 8.50
C GLY A 136 2.51 5.59 9.93
N GLY A 137 3.54 6.41 10.12
CA GLY A 137 4.19 6.64 11.41
C GLY A 137 5.40 5.73 11.64
N CYS A 138 6.30 6.14 12.53
CA CYS A 138 7.47 5.38 12.95
C CYS A 138 7.11 4.40 14.08
N GLY A 139 7.68 3.20 14.10
CA GLY A 139 7.36 2.20 15.13
C GLY A 139 8.11 2.36 16.44
N HIS A 140 9.20 3.12 16.45
CA HIS A 140 9.89 3.47 17.68
C HIS A 140 9.31 4.76 18.25
N GLY A 141 8.78 4.65 19.48
CA GLY A 141 8.61 5.77 20.40
C GLY A 141 9.93 6.49 20.62
N LEU A 142 10.23 7.53 19.86
CA LEU A 142 11.43 8.33 20.09
C LEU A 142 11.12 9.36 21.20
N ALA A 143 12.12 9.68 22.02
CA ALA A 143 11.92 10.33 23.33
C ALA A 143 11.19 11.71 23.28
N SER A 144 11.08 12.35 22.10
CA SER A 144 10.37 13.62 21.90
C SER A 144 9.02 13.52 21.16
N LYS A 145 8.75 12.44 20.41
CA LYS A 145 7.53 12.16 19.63
C LYS A 145 7.38 10.65 19.46
N ALA A 146 6.21 10.09 19.79
CA ALA A 146 6.05 8.64 19.83
C ALA A 146 6.11 8.01 18.42
N HIS A 147 5.43 8.58 17.43
CA HIS A 147 5.27 7.96 16.11
C HIS A 147 5.38 8.95 14.94
N GLY A 148 5.32 10.26 15.21
CA GLY A 148 5.31 11.32 14.21
C GLY A 148 4.09 11.28 13.27
N HIS A 149 3.03 10.56 13.67
CA HIS A 149 1.80 10.44 12.89
C HIS A 149 0.59 10.66 13.80
N TYR A 150 -0.23 11.64 13.43
CA TYR A 150 -1.36 12.11 14.23
C TYR A 150 -2.69 11.76 13.57
N SER A 151 -3.64 11.30 14.37
CA SER A 151 -5.01 10.98 13.96
C SER A 151 -6.00 11.46 15.01
N VAL A 152 -7.30 11.30 14.73
CA VAL A 152 -8.37 11.71 15.64
C VAL A 152 -9.03 10.47 16.24
N ASP A 153 -9.13 10.43 17.57
CA ASP A 153 -9.81 9.34 18.28
C ASP A 153 -11.35 9.51 18.24
N PRO A 154 -12.14 8.51 18.68
CA PRO A 154 -13.60 8.61 18.70
C PRO A 154 -14.17 9.72 19.59
N SER A 155 -13.36 10.28 20.50
CA SER A 155 -13.74 11.42 21.35
C SER A 155 -13.41 12.78 20.73
N GLY A 156 -12.80 12.78 19.53
CA GLY A 156 -12.37 13.99 18.83
C GLY A 156 -10.99 14.50 19.24
N ASN A 157 -10.24 13.77 20.06
CA ASN A 157 -8.90 14.18 20.48
C ASN A 157 -7.86 13.83 19.43
N VAL A 158 -6.84 14.67 19.29
CA VAL A 158 -5.66 14.33 18.50
C VAL A 158 -4.82 13.33 19.28
N THR A 159 -4.56 12.18 18.68
CA THR A 159 -3.72 11.12 19.22
C THR A 159 -2.58 10.79 18.26
N GLU A 160 -1.50 10.22 18.80
CA GLU A 160 -0.33 9.82 18.05
C GLU A 160 -0.26 8.29 17.99
N SER A 161 -0.15 7.72 16.78
CA SER A 161 -0.11 6.27 16.58
C SER A 161 0.56 5.92 15.25
N CYS A 162 1.08 4.69 15.14
CA CYS A 162 1.62 4.15 13.90
C CYS A 162 0.90 2.90 13.42
N GLY A 163 1.05 2.55 12.14
CA GLY A 163 0.55 1.31 11.56
C GLY A 163 0.30 1.39 10.06
N THR A 164 0.33 0.23 9.39
CA THR A 164 -0.10 0.13 7.98
C THR A 164 -1.58 0.49 7.80
N SER A 165 -2.37 0.43 8.87
CA SER A 165 -3.76 0.90 8.93
C SER A 165 -3.92 2.42 8.78
N PHE A 166 -2.84 3.19 8.98
CA PHE A 166 -2.81 4.63 8.69
C PHE A 166 -2.25 4.94 7.30
N ALA A 167 -1.39 4.07 6.76
CA ALA A 167 -0.86 4.20 5.40
C ALA A 167 -1.90 3.86 4.33
N ALA A 168 -2.65 2.77 4.50
CA ALA A 168 -3.68 2.32 3.55
C ALA A 168 -4.75 3.38 3.20
N PRO A 169 -5.36 4.10 4.17
CA PRO A 169 -6.35 5.13 3.85
C PRO A 169 -5.77 6.34 3.10
N LEU A 170 -4.48 6.65 3.26
CA LEU A 170 -3.85 7.74 2.50
C LEU A 170 -3.72 7.40 1.02
N LEU A 171 -3.35 6.15 0.72
CA LEU A 171 -3.35 5.67 -0.66
C LEU A 171 -4.77 5.56 -1.23
N ALA A 172 -5.74 5.10 -0.43
CA ALA A 172 -7.15 5.08 -0.83
C ALA A 172 -7.66 6.48 -1.19
N LYS A 173 -7.27 7.50 -0.40
CA LYS A 173 -7.56 8.90 -0.70
C LYS A 173 -6.94 9.33 -2.03
N GLN A 174 -5.67 9.01 -2.29
CA GLN A 174 -5.03 9.34 -3.58
C GLN A 174 -5.75 8.67 -4.75
N ALA A 175 -6.09 7.39 -4.65
CA ALA A 175 -6.83 6.66 -5.68
C ALA A 175 -8.23 7.26 -5.91
N ALA A 176 -8.94 7.66 -4.85
CA ALA A 176 -10.24 8.31 -4.96
C ALA A 176 -10.17 9.70 -5.60
N LEU A 177 -9.13 10.48 -5.27
CA LEU A 177 -8.89 11.77 -5.91
C LEU A 177 -8.52 11.64 -7.38
N LEU A 178 -7.77 10.61 -7.74
CA LEU A 178 -7.43 10.29 -9.13
C LEU A 178 -8.68 9.90 -9.92
N ASP A 179 -9.48 8.98 -9.39
CA ASP A 179 -10.76 8.55 -9.98
C ASP A 179 -11.72 9.73 -10.20
N ALA A 180 -11.82 10.64 -9.23
CA ALA A 180 -12.71 11.80 -9.31
C ALA A 180 -12.24 12.90 -10.27
N GLN A 181 -10.94 12.97 -10.60
CA GLN A 181 -10.38 14.01 -11.46
C GLN A 181 -10.30 13.59 -12.94
N ILE A 182 -10.34 12.29 -13.23
CA ILE A 182 -10.40 11.83 -14.61
C ILE A 182 -11.83 12.01 -15.13
N GLU A 183 -11.97 12.63 -16.30
CA GLU A 183 -13.27 12.77 -16.94
C GLU A 183 -13.77 11.42 -17.45
N GLY A 184 -15.00 11.07 -17.10
CA GLY A 184 -15.62 9.80 -17.46
C GLY A 184 -15.23 8.65 -16.52
N ASN A 185 -15.67 7.44 -16.88
CA ASN A 185 -15.37 6.25 -16.10
C ASN A 185 -14.13 5.56 -16.64
N VAL A 186 -13.10 5.42 -15.82
CA VAL A 186 -11.93 4.57 -16.13
C VAL A 186 -12.04 3.23 -15.44
N SER A 187 -11.41 2.20 -16.01
CA SER A 187 -11.36 0.90 -15.33
C SER A 187 -10.50 0.98 -14.06
N ARG A 188 -10.74 0.06 -13.12
CA ARG A 188 -9.91 -0.09 -11.93
C ARG A 188 -8.44 -0.35 -12.31
N GLU A 189 -8.21 -1.15 -13.34
CA GLU A 189 -6.87 -1.45 -13.86
C GLU A 189 -6.16 -0.19 -14.35
N THR A 190 -6.89 0.75 -14.97
CA THR A 190 -6.34 2.05 -15.37
C THR A 190 -5.90 2.87 -14.15
N LEU A 191 -6.70 2.90 -13.07
CA LEU A 191 -6.30 3.59 -11.83
C LEU A 191 -5.03 2.98 -11.23
N ILE A 192 -4.99 1.65 -11.12
CA ILE A 192 -3.81 0.93 -10.61
C ILE A 192 -2.59 1.19 -11.51
N ALA A 193 -2.77 1.18 -12.83
CA ALA A 193 -1.71 1.42 -13.80
C ALA A 193 -1.14 2.83 -13.69
N LEU A 194 -1.98 3.87 -13.56
CA LEU A 194 -1.54 5.25 -13.37
C LEU A 194 -0.78 5.43 -12.05
N LEU A 195 -1.31 4.90 -10.94
CA LEU A 195 -0.62 4.94 -9.65
C LEU A 195 0.74 4.23 -9.74
N THR A 196 0.80 3.08 -10.40
CA THR A 196 2.01 2.28 -10.58
C THR A 196 3.04 2.99 -11.47
N HIS A 197 2.59 3.56 -12.59
CA HIS A 197 3.45 4.19 -13.59
C HIS A 197 4.17 5.41 -13.01
N HIS A 198 3.47 6.20 -12.20
CA HIS A 198 4.03 7.41 -11.60
C HIS A 198 4.69 7.18 -10.23
N ALA A 199 4.57 6.00 -9.63
CA ALA A 199 5.14 5.73 -8.32
C ALA A 199 6.66 5.94 -8.30
N LYS A 200 7.12 6.64 -7.26
CA LYS A 200 8.54 6.96 -7.06
C LYS A 200 9.08 6.12 -5.92
N THR A 201 10.31 5.64 -6.05
CA THR A 201 11.02 5.04 -4.91
C THR A 201 11.16 6.10 -3.81
N PRO A 202 10.76 5.82 -2.56
CA PRO A 202 10.90 6.76 -1.46
C PRO A 202 12.35 7.22 -1.31
N SER A 203 12.56 8.49 -0.95
CA SER A 203 13.89 9.13 -0.95
C SER A 203 14.92 8.40 -0.10
N GLY A 204 14.51 7.77 1.00
CA GLY A 204 15.38 6.98 1.87
C GLY A 204 15.78 5.60 1.31
N MET A 205 15.28 5.22 0.13
CA MET A 205 15.44 3.90 -0.49
C MET A 205 16.19 3.93 -1.84
N GLY A 206 16.94 5.00 -2.12
CA GLY A 206 17.64 5.18 -3.41
C GLY A 206 18.88 4.30 -3.63
N ALA A 207 19.40 3.62 -2.60
CA ALA A 207 20.59 2.78 -2.72
C ALA A 207 20.29 1.52 -3.58
N LYS A 208 21.12 1.28 -4.60
CA LYS A 208 20.92 0.20 -5.57
C LYS A 208 20.95 -1.18 -4.91
N GLU A 209 21.79 -1.34 -3.90
CA GLU A 209 21.95 -2.52 -3.07
C GLU A 209 20.65 -2.89 -2.33
N LEU A 210 19.80 -1.90 -2.05
CA LEU A 210 18.53 -2.09 -1.36
C LEU A 210 17.36 -2.33 -2.32
N SER A 211 17.56 -2.31 -3.65
CA SER A 211 16.46 -2.39 -4.63
C SER A 211 15.53 -3.60 -4.44
N VAL A 212 16.07 -4.79 -4.16
CA VAL A 212 15.27 -6.00 -3.93
C VAL A 212 14.47 -5.91 -2.64
N ILE A 213 15.10 -5.48 -1.55
CA ILE A 213 14.47 -5.29 -0.24
C ILE A 213 13.42 -4.18 -0.30
N GLY A 214 13.74 -3.08 -0.98
CA GLY A 214 12.84 -1.97 -1.21
C GLY A 214 11.60 -2.43 -1.94
N ARG A 215 11.74 -3.18 -3.03
CA ARG A 215 10.60 -3.75 -3.74
C ARG A 215 9.72 -4.65 -2.85
N GLN A 216 10.29 -5.36 -1.88
CA GLN A 216 9.53 -6.18 -0.94
C GLN A 216 8.83 -5.37 0.17
N LEU A 217 9.26 -4.13 0.44
CA LEU A 217 8.71 -3.30 1.52
C LEU A 217 7.80 -2.17 1.03
N VAL A 218 8.11 -1.62 -0.15
CA VAL A 218 7.42 -0.47 -0.73
C VAL A 218 6.77 -0.75 -2.09
N GLY A 219 6.98 -1.94 -2.64
CA GLY A 219 6.43 -2.32 -3.93
C GLY A 219 6.93 -1.45 -5.08
N HIS A 220 5.98 -0.80 -5.75
CA HIS A 220 6.21 0.21 -6.79
C HIS A 220 6.66 1.56 -6.22
N GLY A 221 6.55 1.77 -4.91
CA GLY A 221 6.95 2.98 -4.22
C GLY A 221 5.75 3.79 -3.70
N THR A 222 5.86 5.11 -3.75
CA THR A 222 4.79 6.03 -3.34
C THR A 222 4.33 6.83 -4.56
N PRO A 223 3.03 6.79 -4.92
CA PRO A 223 2.49 7.65 -5.96
C PRO A 223 2.63 9.13 -5.58
N PRO A 224 2.96 10.01 -6.54
CA PRO A 224 3.03 11.44 -6.30
C PRO A 224 1.62 12.04 -6.13
N SER A 225 1.54 13.36 -6.11
CA SER A 225 0.24 14.05 -6.12
C SER A 225 -0.57 13.70 -7.37
N VAL A 226 -1.91 13.75 -7.27
CA VAL A 226 -2.79 13.47 -8.42
C VAL A 226 -2.56 14.45 -9.57
N GLY A 227 -2.25 15.72 -9.28
CA GLY A 227 -1.85 16.70 -10.29
C GLY A 227 -0.61 16.25 -11.06
N GLU A 228 0.45 15.79 -10.38
CA GLU A 228 1.63 15.23 -11.05
C GLU A 228 1.32 13.98 -11.90
N ILE A 229 0.31 13.19 -11.53
CA ILE A 229 -0.10 12.01 -12.32
C ILE A 229 -0.82 12.42 -13.60
N LEU A 230 -1.71 13.41 -13.51
CA LEU A 230 -2.58 13.82 -14.62
C LEU A 230 -1.95 14.86 -15.54
N ASP A 231 -1.28 15.85 -14.97
CA ASP A 231 -0.70 16.99 -15.71
C ASP A 231 0.70 16.65 -16.24
N GLY A 232 1.44 15.79 -15.52
CA GLY A 232 2.82 15.44 -15.86
C GLY A 232 3.78 16.63 -15.82
N ASP A 233 4.83 16.57 -16.62
CA ASP A 233 5.76 17.66 -16.92
C ASP A 233 5.45 18.18 -18.33
N ASP A 234 5.73 19.45 -18.62
CA ASP A 234 5.57 20.08 -19.94
C ASP A 234 6.24 19.27 -21.08
N SER A 235 7.26 18.48 -20.76
CA SER A 235 8.02 17.63 -21.69
C SER A 235 7.59 16.14 -21.70
N GLN A 236 6.51 15.79 -21.02
CA GLN A 236 6.02 14.42 -20.88
C GLN A 236 4.61 14.25 -21.44
N ILE A 237 4.36 13.09 -22.06
CA ILE A 237 3.00 12.63 -22.40
C ILE A 237 2.82 11.18 -21.94
N THR A 238 1.72 10.90 -21.27
CA THR A 238 1.34 9.54 -20.84
C THR A 238 0.13 9.08 -21.66
N LEU A 239 0.28 7.99 -22.41
CA LEU A 239 -0.80 7.36 -23.15
C LEU A 239 -1.21 6.06 -22.46
N VAL A 240 -2.50 5.91 -22.17
CA VAL A 240 -3.05 4.71 -21.53
C VAL A 240 -3.84 3.92 -22.56
N PHE A 241 -3.46 2.65 -22.76
CA PHE A 241 -4.17 1.73 -23.64
C PHE A 241 -4.83 0.63 -22.80
N GLY A 242 -6.15 0.52 -22.92
CA GLY A 242 -6.93 -0.56 -22.32
C GLY A 242 -7.33 -1.59 -23.36
N ALA A 243 -6.98 -2.87 -23.15
CA ALA A 243 -7.39 -3.97 -24.02
C ALA A 243 -7.81 -5.18 -23.18
N GLY A 244 -8.93 -5.81 -23.57
CA GLY A 244 -9.38 -7.07 -22.99
C GLY A 244 -8.74 -8.26 -23.70
N LEU A 245 -7.98 -9.07 -22.97
CA LEU A 245 -7.43 -10.33 -23.47
C LEU A 245 -8.44 -11.46 -23.29
N MET A 246 -8.87 -12.08 -24.39
CA MET A 246 -9.66 -13.31 -24.33
C MET A 246 -8.75 -14.53 -24.13
N PRO A 247 -9.21 -15.59 -23.44
CA PRO A 247 -8.44 -16.82 -23.29
C PRO A 247 -7.93 -17.35 -24.64
N GLY A 248 -6.63 -17.63 -24.73
CA GLY A 248 -5.99 -18.16 -25.95
C GLY A 248 -5.62 -17.12 -27.02
N LYS A 249 -5.79 -15.81 -26.78
CA LYS A 249 -5.31 -14.75 -27.67
C LYS A 249 -4.08 -14.03 -27.10
N GLN A 250 -3.20 -13.58 -27.99
CA GLN A 250 -2.08 -12.67 -27.67
C GLN A 250 -2.46 -11.23 -28.07
N LEU A 251 -1.89 -10.24 -27.37
CA LEU A 251 -1.98 -8.82 -27.73
C LEU A 251 -1.16 -8.52 -28.98
#